data_AF-A0A146LRF1-F1
#
_entry.id   AF-A0A146LRF1-F1
#
_cell.length_a   1.000
_cell.length_b   1.000
_cell.length_c   1.000
_cell.angle_alpha   90.00
_cell.angle_beta   90.00
_cell.angle_gamma   90.00
#
_symmetry.space_group_name_H-M   'P 1'
#
loop_
_entity.id
_entity.type
_entity.pdbx_description
1 polymer ?
#
loop_
_entity_poly.entity_id
_entity_poly.type
_entity_poly.pdbx_seq_one_letter_code
_entity_poly.pdbx_strand_id
1 'polypeptide(L)'
;MPAWSTKPEIFGPHRTASAGGSGNKHPTSQFSNRYRQRLKGGAMNSSLRIILAFISVCIPYNLVWALDNGLALTPPMGFMTWQRFRCITDCTKYPDECISDQLIRRTVDHMVNDGFREAGYEYVIIDDCWLEKNRSDDGYLVPDRTRFPQGMKSLADYVHSKGLKFGIYENYGNKTCAGYPGLYGNEKRDISMFADWGIDYIKVDGCYYDGDDFSKGYHQLGDILNKTG
;
A
#
# COMPACT_ATOMS: atom_id res chain seq x y z
N MET A 1 1.02 -1.48 25.76
CA MET A 1 1.42 -0.10 26.10
C MET A 1 2.85 -0.12 26.60
N PRO A 2 3.77 0.56 25.92
CA PRO A 2 4.55 1.56 26.64
C PRO A 2 4.65 2.89 25.88
N ALA A 3 4.72 3.94 26.69
CA ALA A 3 4.78 5.33 26.32
C ALA A 3 6.22 5.74 25.94
N TRP A 4 6.34 6.61 24.94
CA TRP A 4 7.58 7.34 24.65
C TRP A 4 7.48 8.76 25.20
N SER A 5 8.47 9.09 26.03
CA SER A 5 8.69 10.39 26.68
C SER A 5 9.48 11.29 25.73
N THR A 6 8.98 12.50 25.44
CA THR A 6 9.70 13.56 24.74
C THR A 6 10.29 14.57 25.71
N LYS A 7 11.49 15.08 25.41
CA LYS A 7 12.08 16.30 26.00
C LYS A 7 13.30 16.78 25.15
N PRO A 8 13.75 18.05 25.25
CA PRO A 8 13.39 19.09 24.28
C PRO A 8 14.58 19.91 23.72
N GLU A 9 14.25 20.85 22.82
CA GLU A 9 15.10 21.88 22.20
C GLU A 9 15.93 22.75 23.16
N ILE A 10 17.13 23.19 22.72
CA ILE A 10 17.82 24.39 23.21
C ILE A 10 18.55 25.08 22.03
N PHE A 11 18.08 26.27 21.62
CA PHE A 11 18.82 27.25 20.81
C PHE A 11 19.45 28.30 21.74
N GLY A 12 20.74 28.61 21.55
CA GLY A 12 21.48 29.65 22.30
C GLY A 12 21.67 30.96 21.49
N PRO A 13 21.87 32.14 22.15
CA PRO A 13 21.75 33.46 21.51
C PRO A 13 23.06 34.20 21.19
N HIS A 14 22.91 35.15 20.25
CA HIS A 14 23.57 36.46 20.04
C HIS A 14 25.09 36.69 20.25
N ARG A 15 25.71 37.32 19.24
CA ARG A 15 26.81 38.30 19.40
C ARG A 15 26.57 39.53 18.54
N THR A 16 26.82 40.70 19.12
CA THR A 16 26.81 42.02 18.46
C THR A 16 28.19 42.68 18.49
N ALA A 17 28.46 43.40 17.41
CA ALA A 17 29.22 44.65 17.28
C ALA A 17 30.76 44.69 17.42
N SER A 18 31.40 45.29 16.39
CA SER A 18 32.51 46.23 16.54
C SER A 18 32.66 47.06 15.26
N ALA A 19 32.90 48.36 15.43
CA ALA A 19 33.01 49.40 14.41
C ALA A 19 34.46 49.60 13.90
N GLY A 20 34.60 50.28 12.76
CA GLY A 20 35.86 50.84 12.27
C GLY A 20 35.67 51.57 10.94
N GLY A 21 35.83 52.90 10.94
CA GLY A 21 35.61 53.76 9.77
C GLY A 21 36.88 54.10 8.98
N SER A 22 36.69 54.68 7.80
CA SER A 22 37.57 55.67 7.18
C SER A 22 36.87 56.24 5.95
N GLY A 23 36.94 57.55 5.77
CA GLY A 23 36.16 58.29 4.77
C GLY A 23 36.80 58.37 3.39
N ASN A 24 35.99 58.81 2.43
CA ASN A 24 36.43 59.75 1.42
C ASN A 24 35.23 60.49 0.85
N LYS A 25 35.28 61.83 0.87
CA LYS A 25 34.34 62.72 0.21
C LYS A 25 34.89 63.02 -1.18
N HIS A 26 34.09 62.84 -2.23
CA HIS A 26 34.14 63.74 -3.39
C HIS A 26 32.78 63.80 -4.11
N PRO A 27 32.47 64.95 -4.73
CA PRO A 27 31.12 65.38 -5.04
C PRO A 27 30.70 64.92 -6.43
N THR A 28 29.40 64.69 -6.64
CA THR A 28 28.67 65.08 -7.86
C THR A 28 27.22 64.64 -7.75
N SER A 29 26.43 65.52 -7.15
CA SER A 29 25.01 65.63 -7.48
C SER A 29 24.87 65.92 -8.98
N GLN A 30 23.81 65.38 -9.57
CA GLN A 30 23.21 65.79 -10.85
C GLN A 30 23.66 65.08 -12.14
N PHE A 31 23.74 63.75 -12.24
CA PHE A 31 23.74 63.12 -13.59
C PHE A 31 23.28 61.65 -13.61
N SER A 32 22.09 61.31 -13.08
CA SER A 32 21.46 60.01 -13.44
C SER A 32 19.93 59.95 -13.31
N ASN A 33 19.25 61.08 -13.13
CA ASN A 33 17.78 61.15 -13.19
C ASN A 33 17.17 60.76 -14.56
N ARG A 34 17.98 60.51 -15.59
CA ARG A 34 17.51 60.08 -16.93
C ARG A 34 17.41 58.57 -17.15
N TYR A 35 17.98 57.71 -16.30
CA TYR A 35 17.83 56.25 -16.44
C TYR A 35 16.69 55.66 -15.61
N ARG A 36 16.06 56.45 -14.73
CA ARG A 36 14.93 56.01 -13.89
C ARG A 36 13.55 56.20 -14.56
N GLN A 37 13.49 56.36 -15.88
CA GLN A 37 12.23 56.51 -16.63
C GLN A 37 11.92 55.38 -17.62
N ARG A 38 12.79 54.37 -17.77
CA ARG A 38 12.61 53.30 -18.77
C ARG A 38 12.35 51.90 -18.23
N LEU A 39 12.01 51.78 -16.94
CA LEU A 39 11.33 50.63 -16.36
C LEU A 39 9.94 51.06 -15.85
N LYS A 40 9.16 51.76 -16.68
CA LYS A 40 7.71 51.74 -16.52
C LYS A 40 7.22 50.37 -16.98
N GLY A 41 7.39 49.37 -16.12
CA GLY A 41 6.60 48.15 -16.22
C GLY A 41 5.14 48.59 -16.25
N GLY A 42 4.43 48.27 -17.33
CA GLY A 42 3.02 48.63 -17.48
C GLY A 42 2.28 48.22 -16.22
N ALA A 43 1.59 49.18 -15.59
CA ALA A 43 0.79 48.89 -14.41
C ALA A 43 -0.26 47.84 -14.79
N MET A 44 -0.06 46.63 -14.29
CA MET A 44 -0.99 45.52 -14.51
C MET A 44 -2.37 45.95 -14.03
N ASN A 45 -3.35 45.93 -14.95
CA ASN A 45 -4.72 46.40 -14.71
C ASN A 45 -5.28 45.76 -13.43
N SER A 46 -5.94 46.55 -12.58
CA SER A 46 -6.54 46.10 -11.31
C SER A 46 -7.48 44.91 -11.49
N SER A 47 -8.18 44.82 -12.63
CA SER A 47 -9.01 43.67 -12.99
C SER A 47 -8.17 42.40 -13.21
N LEU A 48 -6.98 42.52 -13.82
CA LEU A 48 -6.06 41.40 -14.04
C LEU A 48 -5.44 40.90 -12.73
N ARG A 49 -5.19 41.81 -11.77
CA ARG A 49 -4.72 41.45 -10.42
C ARG A 49 -5.78 40.67 -9.63
N ILE A 50 -7.05 41.06 -9.75
CA ILE A 50 -8.17 40.35 -9.11
C ILE A 50 -8.37 38.97 -9.76
N ILE A 51 -8.31 38.88 -11.10
CA ILE A 51 -8.41 37.60 -11.82
C ILE A 51 -7.26 36.66 -11.43
N LEU A 52 -6.01 37.15 -11.37
CA LEU A 52 -4.86 36.35 -10.95
C LEU A 52 -4.93 35.93 -9.48
N ALA A 53 -5.46 36.79 -8.59
CA ALA A 53 -5.71 36.44 -7.19
C ALA A 53 -6.81 35.37 -7.06
N PHE A 54 -7.87 35.44 -7.87
CA PHE A 54 -8.92 34.42 -7.92
C PHE A 54 -8.39 33.08 -8.47
N ILE A 55 -7.59 33.08 -9.54
CA ILE A 55 -6.97 31.86 -10.09
C ILE A 55 -6.01 31.23 -9.07
N SER A 56 -5.24 32.04 -8.33
CA SER A 56 -4.33 31.57 -7.28
C SER A 56 -5.03 31.07 -6.01
N VAL A 57 -6.27 31.50 -5.74
CA VAL A 57 -7.08 31.03 -4.60
C VAL A 57 -7.87 29.76 -4.98
N CYS A 58 -8.12 29.51 -6.27
CA CYS A 58 -8.92 28.38 -6.73
C CYS A 58 -8.15 27.08 -7.03
N ILE A 59 -6.81 27.06 -7.07
CA ILE A 59 -6.02 25.83 -7.29
C ILE A 59 -4.73 25.94 -6.45
N PRO A 60 -4.59 25.15 -5.36
CA PRO A 60 -4.47 23.71 -5.51
C PRO A 60 -5.43 22.97 -4.59
N TYR A 61 -6.48 22.39 -5.17
CA TYR A 61 -6.88 21.09 -4.68
C TYR A 61 -5.66 20.20 -4.88
N ASN A 62 -5.08 19.70 -3.80
CA ASN A 62 -4.20 18.55 -3.91
C ASN A 62 -5.08 17.43 -4.49
N LEU A 63 -5.11 17.31 -5.82
CA LEU A 63 -5.70 16.18 -6.51
C LEU A 63 -4.80 15.01 -6.14
N VAL A 64 -5.21 14.29 -5.10
CA VAL A 64 -4.62 13.01 -4.75
C VAL A 64 -5.13 12.04 -5.80
N TRP A 65 -4.24 11.64 -6.70
CA TRP A 65 -4.49 10.55 -7.62
C TRP A 65 -4.29 9.26 -6.84
N ALA A 66 -5.40 8.65 -6.43
CA ALA A 66 -5.39 7.28 -5.96
C ALA A 66 -5.38 6.33 -7.17
N LEU A 67 -4.91 5.10 -6.97
CA LEU A 67 -5.09 4.05 -7.95
C LEU A 67 -6.59 3.76 -8.11
N ASP A 68 -7.13 4.01 -9.30
CA ASP A 68 -8.49 3.63 -9.68
C ASP A 68 -8.43 2.39 -10.57
N ASN A 69 -8.51 1.22 -9.94
CA ASN A 69 -8.50 -0.07 -10.63
C ASN A 69 -9.92 -0.61 -10.92
N GLY A 70 -10.96 0.20 -10.71
CA GLY A 70 -12.35 -0.20 -10.93
C GLY A 70 -12.90 -1.27 -9.98
N LEU A 71 -12.15 -1.64 -8.92
CA LEU A 71 -12.56 -2.62 -7.92
C LEU A 71 -13.06 -1.95 -6.63
N ALA A 72 -13.74 -2.72 -5.78
CA ALA A 72 -14.22 -2.29 -4.46
C ALA A 72 -15.05 -0.99 -4.46
N LEU A 73 -15.82 -0.74 -5.52
CA LEU A 73 -16.79 0.38 -5.60
C LEU A 73 -17.89 0.28 -4.52
N THR A 74 -18.15 -0.93 -4.04
CA THR A 74 -18.87 -1.22 -2.80
C THR A 74 -17.96 -2.03 -1.87
N PRO A 75 -18.21 -2.02 -0.54
CA PRO A 75 -17.44 -2.83 0.39
C PRO A 75 -17.39 -4.31 -0.05
N PRO A 76 -16.20 -4.94 -0.12
CA PRO A 76 -16.09 -6.35 -0.47
C PRO A 76 -16.85 -7.23 0.53
N MET A 77 -17.65 -8.16 0.01
CA MET A 77 -18.41 -9.12 0.81
C MET A 77 -17.91 -10.53 0.55
N GLY A 78 -17.67 -11.29 1.61
CA GLY A 78 -17.12 -12.63 1.47
C GLY A 78 -16.83 -13.33 2.79
N PHE A 79 -16.01 -14.37 2.71
CA PHE A 79 -15.54 -15.19 3.80
C PHE A 79 -14.01 -15.15 3.87
N MET A 80 -13.46 -15.17 5.08
CA MET A 80 -12.02 -15.27 5.33
C MET A 80 -11.74 -16.26 6.46
N THR A 81 -10.74 -17.12 6.30
CA THR A 81 -10.51 -18.24 7.23
C THR A 81 -10.09 -17.82 8.64
N TRP A 82 -9.38 -16.69 8.79
CA TRP A 82 -8.62 -16.36 10.01
C TRP A 82 -9.42 -16.39 11.31
N GLN A 83 -10.56 -15.71 11.37
CA GLN A 83 -11.23 -15.49 12.66
C GLN A 83 -11.78 -16.79 13.26
N ARG A 84 -12.21 -17.74 12.42
CA ARG A 84 -12.78 -19.02 12.85
C ARG A 84 -11.76 -20.16 12.88
N PHE A 85 -10.90 -20.26 11.86
CA PHE A 85 -10.02 -21.41 11.67
C PHE A 85 -8.57 -21.12 12.07
N ARG A 86 -8.19 -19.85 12.23
CA ARG A 86 -6.85 -19.43 12.69
C ARG A 86 -5.77 -20.14 11.86
N CYS A 87 -4.76 -20.70 12.55
CA CYS A 87 -3.65 -21.44 11.98
C CYS A 87 -3.76 -22.94 12.31
N ILE A 88 -4.95 -23.54 12.20
CA ILE A 88 -5.10 -24.99 12.40
C ILE A 88 -4.49 -25.70 11.19
N THR A 89 -3.35 -26.37 11.36
CA THR A 89 -2.66 -27.08 10.26
C THR A 89 -2.58 -28.60 10.45
N ASP A 90 -2.98 -29.12 11.61
CA ASP A 90 -3.03 -30.56 11.87
C ASP A 90 -4.33 -31.15 11.29
N CYS A 91 -4.27 -31.56 10.02
CA CYS A 91 -5.40 -32.17 9.33
C CYS A 91 -5.69 -33.61 9.76
N THR A 92 -4.77 -34.28 10.46
CA THR A 92 -5.05 -35.61 11.03
C THR A 92 -5.99 -35.46 12.21
N LYS A 93 -5.73 -34.47 13.06
CA LYS A 93 -6.54 -34.20 14.25
C LYS A 93 -7.80 -33.40 13.94
N TYR A 94 -7.75 -32.49 12.98
CA TYR A 94 -8.85 -31.59 12.61
C TYR A 94 -9.10 -31.63 11.09
N PRO A 95 -9.54 -32.77 10.54
CA PRO A 95 -9.66 -32.97 9.09
C PRO A 95 -10.60 -31.97 8.41
N ASP A 96 -11.65 -31.54 9.11
CA ASP A 96 -12.62 -30.59 8.57
C ASP A 96 -12.29 -29.12 8.90
N GLU A 97 -11.37 -28.83 9.82
CA GLU A 97 -11.10 -27.46 10.28
C GLU A 97 -9.69 -26.97 9.93
N CYS A 98 -8.79 -27.85 9.49
CA CYS A 98 -7.46 -27.44 9.10
C CYS A 98 -7.48 -26.61 7.81
N ILE A 99 -6.57 -25.64 7.74
CA ILE A 99 -6.36 -24.79 6.56
C ILE A 99 -5.89 -25.66 5.40
N SER A 100 -6.79 -25.97 4.46
CA SER A 100 -6.56 -26.96 3.40
C SER A 100 -7.44 -26.67 2.17
N ASP A 101 -7.10 -27.30 1.04
CA ASP A 101 -7.92 -27.30 -0.19
C ASP A 101 -9.36 -27.78 0.10
N GLN A 102 -9.50 -28.83 0.92
CA GLN A 102 -10.80 -29.37 1.32
C GLN A 102 -11.66 -28.35 2.10
N LEU A 103 -11.06 -27.63 3.05
CA LEU A 103 -11.76 -26.59 3.81
C LEU A 103 -12.32 -25.53 2.86
N ILE A 104 -11.48 -25.00 1.95
CA ILE A 104 -11.89 -23.93 1.03
C ILE A 104 -12.97 -24.42 0.07
N ARG A 105 -12.82 -25.61 -0.53
CA ARG A 105 -13.83 -26.17 -1.45
C ARG A 105 -15.18 -26.36 -0.77
N ARG A 106 -15.18 -26.89 0.46
CA ARG A 106 -16.40 -27.06 1.26
C ARG A 106 -17.05 -25.72 1.58
N THR A 107 -16.27 -24.70 1.95
CA THR A 107 -16.79 -23.34 2.17
C THR A 107 -17.40 -22.75 0.90
N VAL A 108 -16.75 -22.91 -0.25
CA VAL A 108 -17.28 -22.48 -1.57
C VAL A 108 -18.61 -23.16 -1.87
N ASP A 109 -18.72 -24.47 -1.68
CA ASP A 109 -19.97 -25.21 -1.91
C ASP A 109 -21.09 -24.69 -0.99
N HIS A 110 -20.82 -24.40 0.27
CA HIS A 110 -21.80 -23.79 1.18
C HIS A 110 -22.18 -22.37 0.74
N MET A 111 -21.21 -21.55 0.34
CA MET A 111 -21.50 -20.18 -0.11
C MET A 111 -22.44 -20.15 -1.32
N VAL A 112 -22.35 -21.14 -2.21
CA VAL A 112 -23.25 -21.28 -3.35
C VAL A 112 -24.58 -21.93 -2.97
N ASN A 113 -24.56 -23.06 -2.25
CA ASN A 113 -25.75 -23.85 -2.01
C ASN A 113 -26.68 -23.23 -0.97
N ASP A 114 -26.14 -22.46 -0.03
CA ASP A 114 -26.89 -21.91 1.11
C ASP A 114 -27.30 -20.43 0.88
N GLY A 115 -27.10 -19.89 -0.32
CA GLY A 115 -27.62 -18.57 -0.71
C GLY A 115 -26.71 -17.37 -0.43
N PHE A 116 -25.47 -17.58 0.05
CA PHE A 116 -24.55 -16.48 0.38
C PHE A 116 -24.10 -15.72 -0.87
N ARG A 117 -23.80 -16.45 -1.96
CA ARG A 117 -23.42 -15.84 -3.24
C ARG A 117 -24.55 -14.97 -3.78
N GLU A 118 -25.78 -15.47 -3.74
CA GLU A 118 -26.98 -14.76 -4.18
C GLU A 118 -27.26 -13.52 -3.32
N ALA A 119 -26.85 -13.56 -2.03
CA ALA A 119 -26.88 -12.41 -1.14
C ALA A 119 -25.71 -11.42 -1.33
N GLY A 120 -24.77 -11.70 -2.25
CA GLY A 120 -23.66 -10.82 -2.62
C GLY A 120 -22.31 -11.16 -1.99
N TYR A 121 -22.18 -12.26 -1.25
CA TYR A 121 -20.88 -12.71 -0.73
C TYR A 121 -20.10 -13.43 -1.83
N GLU A 122 -19.15 -12.73 -2.44
CA GLU A 122 -18.46 -13.22 -3.64
C GLU A 122 -16.99 -13.61 -3.39
N TYR A 123 -16.34 -13.12 -2.32
CA TYR A 123 -14.93 -13.43 -2.04
C TYR A 123 -14.76 -14.60 -1.08
N VAL A 124 -13.83 -15.52 -1.39
CA VAL A 124 -13.34 -16.56 -0.48
C VAL A 124 -11.84 -16.36 -0.29
N ILE A 125 -11.42 -15.95 0.91
CA ILE A 125 -10.05 -15.53 1.18
C ILE A 125 -9.39 -16.54 2.14
N ILE A 126 -8.32 -17.18 1.69
CA ILE A 126 -7.45 -17.95 2.57
C ILE A 126 -6.49 -17.00 3.29
N ASP A 127 -6.48 -17.05 4.62
CA ASP A 127 -5.56 -16.27 5.45
C ASP A 127 -4.21 -16.99 5.65
N ASP A 128 -3.43 -16.58 6.66
CA ASP A 128 -2.10 -17.14 6.96
C ASP A 128 -2.11 -18.69 7.10
N CYS A 129 -0.92 -19.29 7.11
CA CYS A 129 -0.68 -20.72 7.31
C CYS A 129 -1.01 -21.65 6.14
N TRP A 130 -1.18 -21.13 4.93
CA TRP A 130 -1.37 -21.93 3.71
C TRP A 130 -0.04 -22.50 3.14
N LEU A 131 1.08 -21.93 3.54
CA LEU A 131 2.42 -22.21 3.01
C LEU A 131 3.12 -23.43 3.65
N GLU A 132 4.11 -23.97 2.94
CA GLU A 132 5.25 -24.67 3.52
C GLU A 132 6.11 -23.71 4.37
N LYS A 133 6.95 -24.26 5.27
CA LYS A 133 7.84 -23.41 6.10
C LYS A 133 9.02 -22.81 5.32
N ASN A 134 9.33 -23.34 4.15
CA ASN A 134 10.42 -22.88 3.29
C ASN A 134 9.89 -22.60 1.88
N ARG A 135 10.53 -21.63 1.22
CA ARG A 135 10.37 -21.43 -0.23
C ARG A 135 10.96 -22.61 -1.00
N SER A 136 10.60 -22.73 -2.27
CA SER A 136 11.28 -23.67 -3.18
C SER A 136 12.74 -23.26 -3.39
N ASP A 137 13.54 -24.16 -3.98
CA ASP A 137 14.94 -23.87 -4.35
C ASP A 137 15.05 -22.67 -5.32
N ASP A 138 14.02 -22.45 -6.15
CA ASP A 138 13.90 -21.31 -7.07
C ASP A 138 13.37 -20.03 -6.39
N GLY A 139 13.10 -20.07 -5.08
CA GLY A 139 12.68 -18.93 -4.28
C GLY A 139 11.18 -18.60 -4.35
N TYR A 140 10.33 -19.48 -4.86
CA TYR A 140 8.88 -19.29 -4.88
C TYR A 140 8.25 -19.68 -3.55
N LEU A 141 7.17 -19.00 -3.19
CA LEU A 141 6.24 -19.46 -2.17
C LEU A 141 5.63 -20.80 -2.59
N VAL A 142 5.50 -21.72 -1.64
CA VAL A 142 4.99 -23.07 -1.90
C VAL A 142 3.79 -23.32 -1.01
N PRO A 143 2.60 -23.59 -1.55
CA PRO A 143 1.49 -24.06 -0.73
C PRO A 143 1.85 -25.41 -0.12
N ASP A 144 1.43 -25.66 1.12
CA ASP A 144 1.68 -26.94 1.79
C ASP A 144 1.21 -28.11 0.93
N ARG A 145 2.15 -28.98 0.55
CA ARG A 145 1.88 -30.00 -0.48
C ARG A 145 0.92 -31.08 -0.01
N THR A 146 0.80 -31.28 1.30
CA THR A 146 -0.14 -32.25 1.88
C THR A 146 -1.54 -31.65 1.97
N ARG A 147 -1.66 -30.39 2.36
CA ARG A 147 -2.95 -29.71 2.55
C ARG A 147 -3.52 -29.13 1.26
N PHE A 148 -2.67 -28.84 0.27
CA PHE A 148 -3.01 -28.30 -1.04
C PHE A 148 -2.36 -29.11 -2.17
N PRO A 149 -2.67 -30.42 -2.31
CA PRO A 149 -1.96 -31.32 -3.23
C PRO A 149 -2.14 -30.96 -4.71
N GLN A 150 -3.19 -30.21 -5.05
CA GLN A 150 -3.46 -29.74 -6.42
C GLN A 150 -2.94 -28.31 -6.69
N GLY A 151 -2.36 -27.66 -5.68
CA GLY A 151 -1.87 -26.29 -5.75
C GLY A 151 -2.97 -25.22 -5.79
N MET A 152 -2.54 -23.95 -5.65
CA MET A 152 -3.46 -22.81 -5.51
C MET A 152 -4.20 -22.46 -6.80
N LYS A 153 -3.59 -22.66 -7.98
CA LYS A 153 -4.27 -22.43 -9.25
C LYS A 153 -5.50 -23.33 -9.43
N SER A 154 -5.38 -24.62 -9.12
CA SER A 154 -6.53 -25.55 -9.19
C SER A 154 -7.66 -25.12 -8.25
N LEU A 155 -7.31 -24.58 -7.09
CA LEU A 155 -8.28 -24.06 -6.13
C LEU A 155 -8.95 -22.78 -6.64
N ALA A 156 -8.18 -21.85 -7.20
CA ALA A 156 -8.70 -20.64 -7.84
C ALA A 156 -9.66 -20.99 -8.99
N ASP A 157 -9.24 -21.86 -9.92
CA ASP A 157 -10.06 -22.31 -11.05
C ASP A 157 -11.40 -22.91 -10.56
N TYR A 158 -11.38 -23.66 -9.45
CA TYR A 158 -12.60 -24.20 -8.85
C TYR A 158 -13.50 -23.12 -8.25
N VAL A 159 -12.94 -22.17 -7.50
CA VAL A 159 -13.70 -21.03 -6.94
C VAL A 159 -14.35 -20.22 -8.07
N HIS A 160 -13.62 -19.95 -9.15
CA HIS A 160 -14.13 -19.26 -10.33
C HIS A 160 -15.23 -20.04 -11.04
N SER A 161 -15.09 -21.37 -11.15
CA SER A 161 -16.14 -22.23 -11.74
C SER A 161 -17.48 -22.17 -10.99
N LYS A 162 -17.44 -21.70 -9.73
CA LYS A 162 -18.60 -21.50 -8.85
C LYS A 162 -19.11 -20.05 -8.86
N GLY A 163 -18.56 -19.20 -9.72
CA GLY A 163 -18.95 -17.79 -9.81
C GLY A 163 -18.55 -16.96 -8.58
N LEU A 164 -17.50 -17.39 -7.87
CA LEU A 164 -16.91 -16.67 -6.74
C LEU A 164 -15.50 -16.19 -7.11
N LYS A 165 -14.90 -15.37 -6.24
CA LYS A 165 -13.57 -14.79 -6.35
C LYS A 165 -12.65 -15.36 -5.28
N PHE A 166 -11.42 -15.69 -5.63
CA PHE A 166 -10.48 -16.30 -4.70
C PHE A 166 -9.42 -15.30 -4.24
N GLY A 167 -9.29 -15.13 -2.92
CA GLY A 167 -8.29 -14.27 -2.31
C GLY A 167 -7.22 -15.05 -1.56
N ILE A 168 -6.03 -14.47 -1.49
CA ILE A 168 -4.89 -15.01 -0.77
C ILE A 168 -4.38 -14.02 0.27
N TYR A 169 -3.69 -14.53 1.29
CA TYR A 169 -2.97 -13.75 2.27
C TYR A 169 -1.49 -13.79 1.98
N GLU A 170 -0.85 -12.64 2.18
CA GLU A 170 0.58 -12.60 2.45
C GLU A 170 0.96 -11.50 3.44
N ASN A 171 2.25 -11.38 3.72
CA ASN A 171 2.81 -10.41 4.64
C ASN A 171 3.99 -9.67 3.99
N TYR A 172 4.02 -8.35 4.10
CA TYR A 172 5.05 -7.52 3.47
C TYR A 172 6.47 -7.77 4.00
N GLY A 173 6.62 -8.02 5.30
CA GLY A 173 7.90 -8.28 5.95
C GLY A 173 8.52 -9.66 5.64
N ASN A 174 9.57 -10.03 6.38
CA ASN A 174 10.35 -11.24 6.13
C ASN A 174 9.59 -12.55 6.40
N LYS A 175 8.59 -12.50 7.30
CA LYS A 175 7.76 -13.64 7.68
C LYS A 175 6.32 -13.21 7.90
N THR A 176 5.38 -14.10 7.63
CA THR A 176 3.99 -13.94 8.07
C THR A 176 3.90 -13.88 9.59
N CYS A 177 2.78 -13.41 10.13
CA CYS A 177 2.58 -13.34 11.57
C CYS A 177 2.66 -14.73 12.25
N ALA A 178 2.30 -15.81 11.56
CA ALA A 178 2.48 -17.20 12.02
C ALA A 178 3.86 -17.81 11.66
N GLY A 179 4.79 -17.00 11.16
CA GLY A 179 6.18 -17.37 10.92
C GLY A 179 6.43 -18.18 9.64
N TYR A 180 5.56 -18.07 8.62
CA TYR A 180 5.80 -18.59 7.27
C TYR A 180 6.60 -17.57 6.43
N PRO A 181 7.16 -17.94 5.26
CA PRO A 181 7.91 -17.00 4.43
C PRO A 181 7.08 -15.79 3.99
N GLY A 182 7.60 -14.57 4.17
CA GLY A 182 6.95 -13.31 3.76
C GLY A 182 7.48 -12.75 2.43
N LEU A 183 6.87 -11.67 1.93
CA LEU A 183 7.13 -11.08 0.61
C LEU A 183 8.45 -10.31 0.47
N TYR A 184 9.04 -9.82 1.56
CA TYR A 184 10.14 -8.85 1.50
C TYR A 184 11.29 -9.33 0.60
N GLY A 185 11.66 -8.51 -0.40
CA GLY A 185 12.70 -8.79 -1.39
C GLY A 185 12.29 -9.75 -2.52
N ASN A 186 11.07 -10.28 -2.49
CA ASN A 186 10.52 -11.23 -3.47
C ASN A 186 9.19 -10.74 -4.08
N GLU A 187 8.80 -9.49 -3.82
CA GLU A 187 7.47 -8.94 -4.08
C GLU A 187 7.05 -9.14 -5.54
N LYS A 188 7.93 -8.79 -6.50
CA LYS A 188 7.63 -8.95 -7.93
C LYS A 188 7.38 -10.41 -8.33
N ARG A 189 8.15 -11.34 -7.78
CA ARG A 189 8.03 -12.77 -8.09
C ARG A 189 6.70 -13.30 -7.57
N ASP A 190 6.44 -13.04 -6.29
CA ASP A 190 5.28 -13.61 -5.60
C ASP A 190 3.97 -12.99 -6.12
N ILE A 191 3.95 -11.68 -6.40
CA ILE A 191 2.78 -11.04 -7.00
C ILE A 191 2.52 -11.53 -8.43
N SER A 192 3.57 -11.71 -9.26
CA SER A 192 3.39 -12.32 -10.59
C SER A 192 2.82 -13.72 -10.50
N MET A 193 3.30 -14.52 -9.55
CA MET A 193 2.79 -15.88 -9.31
C MET A 193 1.32 -15.87 -8.89
N PHE A 194 0.89 -14.91 -8.06
CA PHE A 194 -0.53 -14.78 -7.69
C PHE A 194 -1.39 -14.38 -8.88
N ALA A 195 -0.92 -13.49 -9.75
CA ALA A 195 -1.61 -13.17 -11.00
C ALA A 195 -1.72 -14.40 -11.92
N ASP A 196 -0.63 -15.18 -12.07
CA ASP A 196 -0.62 -16.42 -12.88
C ASP A 196 -1.58 -17.49 -12.34
N TRP A 197 -1.79 -17.53 -11.02
CA TRP A 197 -2.77 -18.41 -10.38
C TRP A 197 -4.21 -17.91 -10.50
N GLY A 198 -4.44 -16.68 -10.94
CA GLY A 198 -5.76 -16.07 -11.03
C GLY A 198 -6.32 -15.62 -9.69
N ILE A 199 -5.47 -15.11 -8.78
CA ILE A 199 -5.94 -14.56 -7.50
C ILE A 199 -6.65 -13.20 -7.72
N ASP A 200 -7.84 -13.05 -7.13
CA ASP A 200 -8.70 -11.85 -7.26
C ASP A 200 -8.50 -10.82 -6.14
N TYR A 201 -7.90 -11.23 -5.02
CA TYR A 201 -7.76 -10.42 -3.81
C TYR A 201 -6.49 -10.80 -3.07
N ILE A 202 -5.74 -9.81 -2.58
CA ILE A 202 -4.63 -10.06 -1.65
C ILE A 202 -4.82 -9.27 -0.35
N LYS A 203 -4.79 -9.96 0.79
CA LYS A 203 -4.59 -9.33 2.10
C LYS A 203 -3.09 -9.29 2.36
N VAL A 204 -2.54 -8.12 2.66
CA VAL A 204 -1.11 -7.96 2.95
C VAL A 204 -0.89 -7.42 4.37
N ASP A 205 -0.31 -8.24 5.24
CA ASP A 205 -0.01 -7.92 6.63
C ASP A 205 1.39 -7.30 6.81
N GLY A 206 1.68 -6.81 8.02
CA GLY A 206 2.89 -6.00 8.32
C GLY A 206 3.83 -6.59 9.38
N CYS A 207 3.69 -7.87 9.74
CA CYS A 207 4.56 -8.53 10.70
C CYS A 207 6.00 -8.68 10.19
N TYR A 208 6.97 -8.73 11.11
CA TYR A 208 8.39 -9.00 10.82
C TYR A 208 8.99 -8.13 9.70
N TYR A 209 8.58 -6.86 9.62
CA TYR A 209 9.18 -5.86 8.76
C TYR A 209 10.15 -5.00 9.59
N ASP A 210 11.42 -5.04 9.24
CA ASP A 210 12.49 -4.32 9.95
C ASP A 210 12.75 -2.91 9.37
N GLY A 211 12.03 -2.53 8.32
CA GLY A 211 12.11 -1.18 7.74
C GLY A 211 11.27 -0.16 8.51
N ASP A 212 11.53 1.12 8.24
CA ASP A 212 10.90 2.26 8.94
C ASP A 212 9.72 2.89 8.20
N ASP A 213 9.49 2.53 6.92
CA ASP A 213 8.46 3.14 6.09
C ASP A 213 7.55 2.11 5.39
N PHE A 214 6.55 1.64 6.13
CA PHE A 214 5.45 0.85 5.56
C PHE A 214 4.72 1.59 4.44
N SER A 215 4.57 2.92 4.52
CA SER A 215 3.80 3.67 3.53
C SER A 215 4.43 3.54 2.14
N LYS A 216 5.75 3.68 2.06
CA LYS A 216 6.49 3.48 0.82
C LYS A 216 6.43 2.03 0.35
N GLY A 217 6.60 1.07 1.26
CA GLY A 217 6.59 -0.36 0.92
C GLY A 217 5.26 -0.83 0.32
N TYR A 218 4.14 -0.49 0.98
CA TYR A 218 2.81 -0.82 0.49
C TYR A 218 2.45 -0.08 -0.81
N HIS A 219 2.90 1.16 -1.00
CA HIS A 219 2.71 1.87 -2.28
C HIS A 219 3.44 1.16 -3.42
N GLN A 220 4.69 0.75 -3.20
CA GLN A 220 5.46 -0.01 -4.20
C GLN A 220 4.82 -1.36 -4.51
N LEU A 221 4.24 -2.03 -3.50
CA LEU A 221 3.51 -3.28 -3.72
C LEU A 221 2.25 -3.06 -4.56
N GLY A 222 1.52 -1.96 -4.33
CA GLY A 222 0.41 -1.54 -5.17
C GLY A 222 0.83 -1.30 -6.63
N ASP A 223 1.98 -0.66 -6.85
CA ASP A 223 2.54 -0.46 -8.19
C ASP A 223 2.95 -1.78 -8.87
N ILE A 224 3.39 -2.78 -8.10
CA ILE A 224 3.74 -4.11 -8.60
C ILE A 224 2.48 -4.87 -9.01
N LEU A 225 1.44 -4.85 -8.17
CA LEU A 225 0.12 -5.42 -8.46
C LEU A 225 -0.46 -4.82 -9.74
N ASN A 226 -0.48 -3.49 -9.87
CA ASN A 226 -1.03 -2.83 -11.05
C ASN A 226 -0.27 -3.17 -12.36
N LYS A 227 0.98 -3.63 -12.28
CA LYS A 227 1.78 -4.02 -13.45
C LYS A 227 1.48 -5.43 -13.95
N THR A 228 0.74 -6.25 -13.21
CA THR A 228 0.39 -7.60 -13.67
C THR A 228 -0.72 -7.60 -14.71
N GLY A 229 -1.43 -6.48 -14.88
CA GLY A 229 -2.62 -6.34 -15.73
C GLY A 229 -3.90 -6.25 -14.91
#